data_AF-A0A378B7J4-F1
#
_entry.id   AF-A0A378B7J4-F1
#
_cell.length_a   1.000
_cell.length_b   1.000
_cell.length_c   1.000
_cell.angle_alpha   90.00
_cell.angle_beta   90.00
_cell.angle_gamma   90.00
#
_symmetry.space_group_name_H-M   'P 1'
#
loop_
_entity.id
_entity.type
_entity.pdbx_description
1 polymer ?
#
loop_
_entity_poly.entity_id
_entity_poly.type
_entity_poly.pdbx_seq_one_letter_code
_entity_poly.pdbx_strand_id
1 'polypeptide(L)'
;MPELRDTGVRNVVCGENVVIYQPANLYDCQLGDNVFVGPFVEIQGNTRIGANSKIQSHTFICEYVTIGQRCFIGHGVMFANDLFREGKPNADRAS
;
A
#
# COMPACT_ATOMS: atom_id res chain seq x y z
N MET A 1 20.22 21.97 0.73
CA MET A 1 20.43 20.50 0.73
C MET A 1 19.06 19.84 0.89
N PRO A 2 18.73 18.76 0.16
CA PRO A 2 17.43 18.10 0.33
C PRO A 2 17.33 17.44 1.71
N GLU A 3 16.11 17.36 2.25
CA GLU A 3 15.79 16.48 3.37
C GLU A 3 15.70 15.05 2.84
N LEU A 4 16.51 14.14 3.38
CA LEU A 4 16.50 12.73 3.02
C LEU A 4 15.64 11.97 4.03
N ARG A 5 14.81 11.04 3.54
CA ARG A 5 14.04 10.11 4.36
C ARG A 5 14.32 8.70 3.90
N ASP A 6 14.54 7.81 4.86
CA ASP A 6 14.70 6.39 4.58
C ASP A 6 13.34 5.74 4.30
N THR A 7 13.33 4.77 3.38
CA THR A 7 12.17 3.91 3.18
C THR A 7 12.07 2.90 4.32
N GLY A 8 10.86 2.41 4.59
CA GLY A 8 10.68 1.38 5.60
C GLY A 8 9.22 1.13 5.95
N VAL A 9 9.01 0.41 7.04
CA VAL A 9 7.69 0.10 7.59
C VAL A 9 7.41 1.05 8.77
N ARG A 10 6.50 2.01 8.59
CA ARG A 10 6.20 3.06 9.58
C ARG A 10 4.69 3.18 9.81
N ASN A 11 4.24 3.21 11.07
CA ASN A 11 2.82 3.39 11.41
C ASN A 11 1.88 2.41 10.68
N VAL A 12 2.30 1.15 10.53
CA VAL A 12 1.49 0.11 9.92
C VAL A 12 0.77 -0.66 11.01
N VAL A 13 -0.56 -0.72 10.93
CA VAL A 13 -1.37 -1.57 11.81
C VAL A 13 -1.53 -2.93 11.16
N CYS A 14 -1.15 -3.99 11.87
CA CYS A 14 -1.20 -5.36 11.37
C CYS A 14 -2.16 -6.22 12.19
N GLY A 15 -2.85 -7.12 11.50
CA GLY A 15 -3.45 -8.31 12.10
C GLY A 15 -2.42 -9.39 12.44
N GLU A 16 -2.89 -10.61 12.68
CA GLU A 16 -2.03 -11.75 13.02
C GLU A 16 -1.29 -12.30 11.79
N ASN A 17 -0.09 -12.84 11.99
CA ASN A 17 0.68 -13.57 10.97
C ASN A 17 0.95 -12.79 9.67
N VAL A 18 1.07 -11.47 9.75
CA VAL A 18 1.50 -10.63 8.63
C VAL A 18 2.98 -10.84 8.35
N VAL A 19 3.34 -11.04 7.07
CA VAL A 19 4.73 -11.20 6.63
C VAL A 19 5.07 -10.10 5.64
N ILE A 20 6.15 -9.35 5.91
CA ILE A 20 6.67 -8.29 5.04
C ILE A 20 8.12 -8.63 4.70
N TYR A 21 8.40 -8.89 3.42
CA TYR A 21 9.76 -9.10 2.94
C TYR A 21 10.44 -7.75 2.69
N GLN A 22 11.63 -7.57 3.25
CA GLN A 22 12.44 -6.37 3.05
C GLN A 22 13.38 -6.52 1.84
N PRO A 23 13.72 -5.41 1.16
CA PRO A 23 13.28 -4.03 1.43
C PRO A 23 11.84 -3.80 0.98
N ALA A 24 11.06 -3.00 1.70
CA ALA A 24 9.71 -2.58 1.33
C ALA A 24 9.37 -1.23 1.99
N ASN A 25 8.52 -0.43 1.35
CA ASN A 25 8.13 0.90 1.83
C ASN A 25 6.63 0.94 2.16
N LEU A 26 6.27 0.78 3.43
CA LEU A 26 4.87 0.75 3.86
C LEU A 26 4.68 1.81 4.93
N TYR A 27 3.71 2.71 4.73
CA TYR A 27 3.46 3.76 5.72
C TYR A 27 1.99 4.10 5.90
N ASP A 28 1.60 4.36 7.15
CA ASP A 28 0.27 4.87 7.54
C ASP A 28 -0.90 4.02 6.96
N CYS A 29 -0.72 2.70 6.90
CA CYS A 29 -1.64 1.74 6.27
C CYS A 29 -2.03 0.60 7.22
N GLN A 30 -2.99 -0.23 6.79
CA GLN A 30 -3.58 -1.29 7.60
C GLN A 30 -3.60 -2.62 6.85
N LEU A 31 -3.07 -3.67 7.46
CA LEU A 31 -2.96 -5.02 6.92
C LEU A 31 -3.78 -5.99 7.77
N GLY A 32 -4.72 -6.71 7.15
CA GLY A 32 -5.47 -7.77 7.82
C GLY A 32 -4.64 -9.03 8.12
N ASP A 33 -5.24 -10.00 8.79
CA ASP A 33 -4.57 -11.26 9.16
C ASP A 33 -4.03 -12.01 7.94
N ASN A 34 -2.87 -12.67 8.11
CA ASN A 34 -2.23 -13.51 7.10
C ASN A 34 -1.91 -12.78 5.78
N VAL A 35 -1.79 -11.45 5.81
CA VAL A 35 -1.35 -10.68 4.64
C VAL A 35 0.13 -10.94 4.38
N PHE A 36 0.45 -11.24 3.12
CA PHE A 36 1.82 -11.38 2.64
C PHE A 36 2.18 -10.17 1.78
N VAL A 37 3.34 -9.57 2.05
CA VAL A 37 3.91 -8.48 1.25
C VAL A 37 5.30 -8.89 0.78
N GLY A 38 5.45 -9.00 -0.55
CA GLY A 38 6.71 -9.32 -1.20
C GLY A 38 7.73 -8.17 -1.14
N PRO A 39 9.00 -8.43 -1.49
CA PRO A 39 10.03 -7.41 -1.50
C PRO A 39 9.77 -6.35 -2.57
N PHE A 40 10.30 -5.15 -2.35
CA PHE A 40 10.18 -3.97 -3.19
C PHE A 40 8.74 -3.49 -3.41
N VAL A 41 7.82 -3.86 -2.53
CA VAL A 41 6.46 -3.32 -2.53
C VAL A 41 6.44 -1.94 -1.87
N GLU A 42 5.64 -1.04 -2.44
CA GLU A 42 5.28 0.22 -1.79
C GLU A 42 3.76 0.26 -1.53
N ILE A 43 3.39 0.54 -0.28
CA ILE A 43 2.00 0.74 0.16
C ILE A 43 1.91 2.07 0.89
N GLN A 44 1.19 3.01 0.31
CA GLN A 44 1.09 4.36 0.84
C GLN A 44 -0.05 4.51 1.87
N GLY A 45 -0.08 5.65 2.54
CA GLY A 45 -1.01 5.97 3.62
C GLY A 45 -2.48 5.86 3.28
N ASN A 46 -3.31 5.69 4.30
CA ASN A 46 -4.77 5.55 4.18
C ASN A 46 -5.21 4.33 3.35
N THR A 47 -4.33 3.36 3.17
CA THR A 47 -4.63 2.11 2.46
C THR A 47 -5.05 1.00 3.43
N ARG A 48 -6.03 0.18 3.02
CA ARG A 48 -6.45 -1.03 3.74
C ARG A 48 -6.30 -2.27 2.85
N ILE A 49 -5.60 -3.29 3.35
CA ILE A 49 -5.45 -4.59 2.71
C ILE A 49 -6.20 -5.65 3.54
N GLY A 50 -7.20 -6.31 2.95
CA GLY A 50 -7.98 -7.34 3.62
C GLY A 50 -7.18 -8.63 3.91
N ALA A 51 -7.66 -9.39 4.90
CA ALA A 51 -7.04 -10.63 5.35
C ALA A 51 -6.84 -11.67 4.24
N ASN A 52 -5.79 -12.48 4.37
CA ASN A 52 -5.37 -13.56 3.46
C ASN A 52 -5.04 -13.08 2.04
N SER A 53 -4.76 -11.79 1.86
CA SER A 53 -4.36 -11.23 0.58
C SER A 53 -2.84 -11.29 0.40
N LYS A 54 -2.39 -11.44 -0.84
CA LYS A 54 -0.97 -11.50 -1.21
C LYS A 54 -0.63 -10.36 -2.15
N ILE A 55 0.32 -9.53 -1.74
CA ILE A 55 0.87 -8.43 -2.52
C ILE A 55 2.26 -8.86 -2.99
N GLN A 56 2.42 -9.11 -4.28
CA GLN A 56 3.67 -9.64 -4.83
C GLN A 56 4.69 -8.53 -5.10
N SER A 57 5.94 -8.93 -5.37
CA SER A 57 7.08 -8.01 -5.48
C SER A 57 6.86 -6.90 -6.51
N HIS A 58 7.46 -5.73 -6.26
CA HIS A 58 7.41 -4.56 -7.15
C HIS A 58 6.00 -3.97 -7.39
N THR A 59 5.00 -4.35 -6.59
CA THR A 59 3.69 -3.72 -6.64
C THR A 59 3.72 -2.34 -5.99
N PHE A 60 3.04 -1.37 -6.61
CA PHE A 60 2.79 -0.05 -6.04
C PHE A 60 1.31 0.14 -5.74
N ILE A 61 0.98 0.43 -4.48
CA ILE A 61 -0.38 0.74 -4.01
C ILE A 61 -0.38 2.17 -3.49
N CYS A 62 -0.98 3.07 -4.27
CA CYS A 62 -1.18 4.47 -3.91
C CYS A 62 -2.21 4.64 -2.77
N GLU A 63 -2.25 5.84 -2.21
CA GLU A 63 -3.12 6.14 -1.08
C GLU A 63 -4.61 5.94 -1.38
N TYR A 64 -5.38 5.75 -0.31
CA TYR A 64 -6.84 5.60 -0.36
C TYR A 64 -7.33 4.38 -1.14
N VAL A 65 -6.45 3.41 -1.39
CA VAL A 65 -6.83 2.11 -1.97
C VAL A 65 -7.39 1.20 -0.88
N THR A 66 -8.49 0.52 -1.19
CA THR A 66 -9.01 -0.59 -0.37
C THR A 66 -8.99 -1.87 -1.17
N ILE A 67 -8.16 -2.84 -0.74
CA ILE A 67 -8.14 -4.20 -1.29
C ILE A 67 -8.93 -5.11 -0.36
N GLY A 68 -9.81 -5.93 -0.94
CA GLY A 68 -10.62 -6.91 -0.21
C GLY A 68 -9.81 -8.06 0.42
N GLN A 69 -10.53 -9.05 0.95
CA GLN A 69 -9.92 -10.27 1.48
C GLN A 69 -9.62 -11.28 0.37
N ARG A 70 -8.61 -12.14 0.59
CA ARG A 70 -8.24 -13.24 -0.32
C ARG A 70 -7.92 -12.77 -1.74
N CYS A 71 -7.41 -11.55 -1.89
CA CYS A 71 -6.97 -11.02 -3.17
C CYS A 71 -5.54 -11.45 -3.48
N PHE A 72 -5.25 -11.66 -4.76
CA PHE A 72 -3.88 -11.85 -5.25
C PHE A 72 -3.53 -10.67 -6.16
N ILE A 73 -2.56 -9.86 -5.74
CA ILE A 73 -2.01 -8.77 -6.54
C ILE A 73 -0.67 -9.25 -7.08
N GLY A 74 -0.61 -9.43 -8.40
CA GLY A 74 0.57 -9.95 -9.10
C GLY A 74 1.78 -9.02 -9.05
N HIS A 75 2.94 -9.55 -9.45
CA HIS A 75 4.19 -8.80 -9.48
C HIS A 75 4.08 -7.59 -10.42
N GLY A 76 4.65 -6.45 -10.01
CA GLY A 76 4.74 -5.26 -10.86
C GLY A 76 3.40 -4.56 -11.13
N VAL A 77 2.33 -4.89 -10.41
CA VAL A 77 1.03 -4.20 -10.53
C VAL A 77 1.13 -2.79 -9.99
N MET A 78 0.62 -1.82 -10.76
CA MET A 78 0.56 -0.41 -10.37
C MET A 78 -0.89 0.02 -10.22
N PHE A 79 -1.25 0.48 -9.02
CA PHE A 79 -2.53 1.13 -8.78
C PHE A 79 -2.41 2.61 -9.12
N ALA A 80 -3.41 3.14 -9.81
CA ALA A 80 -3.61 4.57 -10.00
C ALA A 80 -4.94 4.95 -9.35
N ASN A 81 -4.87 5.77 -8.30
CA ASN A 81 -6.02 6.24 -7.55
C ASN A 81 -5.93 7.77 -7.44
N ASP A 82 -6.02 8.42 -8.59
CA ASP A 82 -6.19 9.87 -8.63
C ASP A 82 -7.63 10.21 -8.24
N LEU A 83 -7.80 11.18 -7.36
CA LEU A 83 -9.12 11.75 -7.11
C LEU A 83 -9.50 12.52 -8.38
N PHE A 84 -10.58 12.13 -9.05
CA PHE A 84 -11.12 12.90 -10.16
C PHE A 84 -12.26 13.79 -9.67
N ARG A 85 -12.15 15.09 -9.95
CA ARG A 85 -13.25 16.05 -9.81
C ARG A 85 -13.39 16.86 -11.08
N GLU A 86 -14.63 17.15 -11.47
CA GLU A 86 -14.93 17.96 -12.67
C GLU A 86 -14.25 17.43 -13.95
N GLY A 87 -14.01 16.12 -14.03
CA GLY A 87 -13.37 15.48 -15.19
C GLY A 87 -11.84 15.63 -15.27
N LYS A 88 -11.16 16.08 -14.20
CA LYS A 88 -9.70 16.20 -14.14
C LYS A 88 -9.11 15.59 -12.86
N PRO A 89 -7.85 15.13 -12.87
CA PRO A 89 -7.13 14.77 -11.65
C PRO A 89 -7.09 15.96 -10.68
N ASN A 90 -7.32 15.68 -9.41
CA ASN A 90 -7.33 16.63 -8.33
C ASN A 90 -6.50 16.07 -7.17
N ALA A 91 -5.38 16.73 -6.87
CA ALA A 91 -4.50 16.31 -5.78
C ALA A 91 -5.00 16.76 -4.39
N ASP A 92 -6.04 17.60 -4.33
CA ASP A 92 -6.59 18.09 -3.06
C ASP A 92 -7.42 17.01 -2.35
N ARG A 93 -6.81 16.41 -1.34
CA ARG A 93 -7.40 15.37 -0.49
C ARG A 93 -8.55 15.85 0.38
N ALA A 94 -8.70 17.16 0.57
CA ALA A 94 -9.75 17.76 1.39
C ALA A 94 -11.00 18.16 0.59
N SER A 95 -10.94 18.03 -0.75
CA SER A 95 -11.95 18.59 -1.67
C SER A 95 -13.15 17.71 -1.99
#